data_AF-A0A0D2K969-F1
#
_entry.id   AF-A0A0D2K969-F1
#
_cell.length_a   1.000
_cell.length_b   1.000
_cell.length_c   1.000
_cell.angle_alpha   90.00
_cell.angle_beta   90.00
_cell.angle_gamma   90.00
#
_symmetry.space_group_name_H-M   'P 1'
#
loop_
_entity.id
_entity.type
_entity.pdbx_description
1 polymer ?
#
loop_
_entity_poly.entity_id
_entity_poly.type
_entity_poly.pdbx_seq_one_letter_code
_entity_poly.pdbx_strand_id
1 'polypeptide(L)'
;MLKGDTQEMGKMFERTMLSKYGPSALAEHFMLMDTICDATQERQDALYEITDDKSIDLMIVVGGFNSSNTSHLQEIAEHKGIPSFWVDSAARIDVAGNKLLHKTGWGELKETTNWLGDGPVTIGITSGASTPDRAIEEVLDKVFRIKDPAFAGIAPKQCAAVAVPEDEEEE
;
A
#
# COMPACT_ATOMS: atom_id res chain seq x y z
N MET A 1 -10.76 2.21 -5.01
CA MET A 1 -11.81 2.83 -4.18
C MET A 1 -11.73 2.15 -2.82
N LEU A 2 -11.72 2.90 -1.72
CA LEU A 2 -11.54 2.31 -0.39
C LEU A 2 -12.82 1.56 0.04
N LYS A 3 -12.67 0.60 0.97
CA LYS A 3 -13.82 -0.12 1.53
C LYS A 3 -14.78 0.82 2.26
N GLY A 4 -14.24 1.80 3.00
CA GLY A 4 -15.04 2.84 3.64
C GLY A 4 -15.91 3.58 2.64
N ASP A 5 -15.31 4.06 1.54
CA ASP A 5 -16.01 4.82 0.50
C ASP A 5 -17.14 4.02 -0.15
N THR A 6 -16.87 2.76 -0.50
CA THR A 6 -17.87 1.86 -1.10
C THR A 6 -19.03 1.59 -0.14
N GLN A 7 -18.76 1.41 1.15
CA GLN A 7 -19.80 1.24 2.17
C GLN A 7 -20.62 2.53 2.38
N GLU A 8 -19.99 3.69 2.41
CA GLU A 8 -20.69 4.98 2.53
C GLU A 8 -21.60 5.25 1.34
N MET A 9 -21.11 4.98 0.12
CA MET A 9 -21.94 5.05 -1.09
C MET A 9 -23.09 4.04 -1.03
N GLY A 10 -22.83 2.81 -0.60
CA GLY A 10 -23.85 1.79 -0.40
C GLY A 10 -24.98 2.28 0.53
N LYS A 11 -24.63 2.84 1.69
CA LYS A 11 -25.60 3.42 2.64
C LYS A 11 -26.36 4.61 2.05
N MET A 12 -25.70 5.42 1.23
CA MET A 12 -26.35 6.53 0.53
C MET A 12 -27.43 6.01 -0.43
N PHE A 13 -27.08 5.04 -1.29
CA PHE A 13 -28.03 4.42 -2.22
C PHE A 13 -29.14 3.68 -1.50
N GLU A 14 -28.84 2.96 -0.43
CA GLU A 14 -29.83 2.26 0.39
C GLU A 14 -30.89 3.24 0.92
N ARG A 15 -30.47 4.39 1.49
CA ARG A 15 -31.39 5.43 1.96
C ARG A 15 -32.26 6.00 0.83
N THR A 16 -31.70 6.19 -0.35
CA THR A 16 -32.45 6.64 -1.52
C THR A 16 -33.50 5.62 -1.95
N MET A 17 -33.14 4.33 -2.00
CA MET A 17 -34.06 3.25 -2.37
C MET A 17 -35.15 3.06 -1.31
N LEU A 18 -34.81 3.16 -0.02
CA LEU A 18 -35.75 3.14 1.09
C LEU A 18 -36.78 4.28 0.96
N SER A 19 -36.33 5.49 0.64
CA SER A 19 -37.22 6.64 0.44
C SER A 19 -38.14 6.48 -0.77
N LYS A 20 -37.72 5.76 -1.82
CA LYS A 20 -38.47 5.63 -3.07
C LYS A 20 -39.46 4.47 -3.05
N TYR A 21 -39.03 3.32 -2.55
CA TYR A 21 -39.80 2.06 -2.63
C TYR A 21 -40.34 1.59 -1.27
N GLY A 22 -39.92 2.22 -0.17
CA GLY A 22 -40.30 1.82 1.18
C GLY A 22 -39.56 0.57 1.67
N PRO A 23 -39.68 0.24 2.96
CA PRO A 23 -38.95 -0.88 3.56
C PRO A 23 -39.36 -2.25 3.00
N SER A 24 -40.63 -2.43 2.64
CA SER A 24 -41.16 -3.74 2.21
C SER A 24 -40.65 -4.20 0.85
N ALA A 25 -40.25 -3.28 -0.03
CA ALA A 25 -39.76 -3.58 -1.38
C ALA A 25 -38.25 -3.30 -1.55
N LEU A 26 -37.54 -2.95 -0.48
CA LEU A 26 -36.12 -2.58 -0.56
C LEU A 26 -35.24 -3.70 -1.13
N ALA A 27 -35.46 -4.94 -0.67
CA ALA A 27 -34.67 -6.10 -1.09
C ALA A 27 -34.83 -6.46 -2.57
N GLU A 28 -35.93 -6.04 -3.21
CA GLU A 28 -36.18 -6.25 -4.65
C GLU A 28 -35.46 -5.19 -5.52
N HIS A 29 -35.05 -4.07 -4.91
CA HIS A 29 -34.55 -2.89 -5.62
C HIS A 29 -33.13 -2.48 -5.22
N PHE A 30 -32.56 -3.08 -4.17
CA PHE A 30 -31.23 -2.76 -3.69
C PHE A 30 -30.52 -4.00 -3.13
N MET A 31 -29.28 -4.18 -3.58
CA MET A 31 -28.35 -5.17 -3.04
C MET A 31 -26.98 -4.53 -2.95
N LEU A 32 -26.34 -4.67 -1.78
CA LEU A 32 -24.95 -4.29 -1.57
C LEU A 32 -24.15 -5.55 -1.32
N MET A 33 -23.13 -5.79 -2.12
CA MET A 33 -22.20 -6.90 -1.97
C MET A 33 -20.78 -6.36 -1.90
N ASP A 34 -20.04 -6.76 -0.87
CA ASP A 34 -18.62 -6.44 -0.78
C ASP A 34 -17.84 -7.36 -1.73
N THR A 35 -17.12 -6.77 -2.67
CA THR A 35 -16.27 -7.49 -3.64
C THR A 35 -14.79 -7.19 -3.42
N ILE A 36 -14.44 -6.51 -2.32
CA ILE A 36 -13.04 -6.27 -1.94
C ILE A 36 -12.48 -7.54 -1.32
N CYS A 37 -11.33 -7.99 -1.80
CA CYS A 37 -10.69 -9.19 -1.26
C CYS A 37 -10.04 -8.93 0.11
N ASP A 38 -10.02 -9.95 0.98
CA ASP A 38 -9.46 -9.85 2.32
C ASP A 38 -7.97 -9.45 2.30
N ALA A 39 -7.19 -9.96 1.34
CA ALA A 39 -5.78 -9.60 1.18
C ALA A 39 -5.54 -8.10 0.89
N THR A 40 -6.53 -7.40 0.32
CA THR A 40 -6.50 -5.94 0.16
C THR A 40 -6.81 -5.26 1.48
N GLN A 41 -7.78 -5.79 2.24
CA GLN A 41 -8.17 -5.25 3.55
C GLN A 41 -7.02 -5.36 4.55
N GLU A 42 -6.40 -6.54 4.69
CA GLU A 42 -5.28 -6.78 5.61
C GLU A 42 -4.13 -5.80 5.39
N ARG A 43 -3.83 -5.47 4.13
CA ARG A 43 -2.78 -4.49 3.79
C ARG A 43 -3.16 -3.06 4.13
N GLN A 44 -4.43 -2.69 3.95
CA GLN A 44 -4.92 -1.37 4.34
C GLN A 44 -4.91 -1.23 5.86
N ASP A 45 -5.35 -2.26 6.59
CA ASP A 45 -5.36 -2.29 8.04
C ASP A 45 -3.94 -2.19 8.62
N ALA A 46 -3.00 -3.00 8.12
CA ALA A 46 -1.59 -2.90 8.50
C ALA A 46 -0.99 -1.53 8.18
N LEU A 47 -1.39 -0.91 7.07
CA LEU A 47 -0.96 0.45 6.75
C LEU A 47 -1.57 1.49 7.70
N TYR A 48 -2.82 1.34 8.12
CA TYR A 48 -3.42 2.20 9.13
C TYR A 48 -2.67 2.10 10.46
N GLU A 49 -2.31 0.88 10.89
CA GLU A 49 -1.49 0.67 12.09
C GLU A 49 -0.13 1.38 12.01
N ILE A 50 0.57 1.27 10.87
CA ILE A 50 1.85 1.95 10.66
C ILE A 50 1.66 3.47 10.67
N THR A 51 0.65 3.98 9.96
CA THR A 51 0.43 5.42 9.81
C THR A 51 -0.16 6.09 11.06
N ASP A 52 -0.71 5.32 12.00
CA ASP A 52 -1.13 5.81 13.31
C ASP A 52 0.05 5.91 14.31
N ASP A 53 1.21 5.31 13.99
CA ASP A 53 2.44 5.49 14.77
C ASP A 53 3.10 6.84 14.45
N LYS A 54 3.14 7.72 15.46
CA LYS A 54 3.72 9.06 15.36
C LYS A 54 5.24 9.09 15.22
N SER A 55 5.91 7.96 15.39
CA SER A 55 7.36 7.85 15.18
C SER A 55 7.74 7.73 13.70
N ILE A 56 6.78 7.45 12.81
CA ILE A 56 7.01 7.37 11.36
C ILE A 56 7.21 8.77 10.78
N ASP A 57 8.38 9.00 10.18
CA ASP A 57 8.72 10.26 9.54
C ASP A 57 8.26 10.29 8.07
N LEU A 58 8.30 9.14 7.39
CA LEU A 58 7.89 8.99 6.00
C LEU A 58 7.49 7.55 5.66
N MET A 59 6.75 7.40 4.56
CA MET A 59 6.31 6.12 4.00
C MET A 59 6.94 5.86 2.63
N ILE A 60 7.27 4.60 2.35
CA ILE A 60 7.60 4.13 1.00
C ILE A 60 6.57 3.05 0.62
N VAL A 61 5.90 3.27 -0.50
CA VAL A 61 4.91 2.35 -1.06
C VAL A 61 5.50 1.71 -2.31
N VAL A 62 5.72 0.40 -2.29
CA VAL A 62 6.34 -0.32 -3.41
C VAL A 62 5.28 -1.04 -4.24
N GLY A 63 5.30 -0.83 -5.56
CA GLY A 63 4.48 -1.58 -6.51
C GLY A 63 4.29 -0.86 -7.83
N GLY A 64 3.86 -1.58 -8.87
CA GLY A 64 3.73 -1.00 -10.22
C GLY A 64 2.74 0.16 -10.30
N PHE A 65 3.05 1.20 -11.08
CA PHE A 65 2.23 2.42 -11.21
C PHE A 65 0.82 2.24 -11.78
N ASN A 66 0.50 1.04 -12.30
CA ASN A 66 -0.82 0.68 -12.82
C ASN A 66 -1.63 -0.19 -11.82
N SER A 67 -1.08 -0.45 -10.63
CA SER A 67 -1.76 -1.23 -9.60
C SER A 67 -2.74 -0.34 -8.84
N SER A 68 -4.04 -0.65 -8.95
CA SER A 68 -5.05 0.03 -8.13
C SER A 68 -4.78 -0.19 -6.64
N ASN A 69 -4.49 -1.41 -6.20
CA ASN A 69 -4.21 -1.66 -4.78
C ASN A 69 -3.04 -0.81 -4.26
N THR A 70 -1.98 -0.67 -5.05
CA THR A 70 -0.83 0.15 -4.65
C THR A 70 -1.17 1.65 -4.64
N SER A 71 -1.98 2.13 -5.59
CA SER A 71 -2.53 3.50 -5.57
C SER A 71 -3.30 3.77 -4.29
N HIS A 72 -4.18 2.85 -3.89
CA HIS A 72 -4.98 2.96 -2.67
C HIS A 72 -4.12 3.02 -1.41
N LEU A 73 -3.02 2.26 -1.34
CA LEU A 73 -2.06 2.35 -0.22
C LEU A 73 -1.36 3.72 -0.19
N GLN A 74 -0.97 4.25 -1.35
CA GLN A 74 -0.37 5.59 -1.44
C GLN A 74 -1.37 6.68 -1.01
N GLU A 75 -2.62 6.60 -1.46
CA GLU A 75 -3.70 7.52 -1.08
C GLU A 75 -3.92 7.54 0.44
N ILE A 76 -3.88 6.38 1.11
CA ILE A 76 -4.01 6.30 2.58
C ILE A 76 -2.90 7.07 3.29
N ALA A 77 -1.64 6.88 2.86
CA ALA A 77 -0.50 7.56 3.47
C ALA A 77 -0.57 9.09 3.25
N GLU A 78 -0.98 9.53 2.07
CA GLU A 78 -1.22 10.94 1.75
C GLU A 78 -2.36 11.54 2.60
N HIS A 79 -3.48 10.82 2.76
CA HIS A 79 -4.61 11.24 3.58
C HIS A 79 -4.25 11.41 5.06
N LYS A 80 -3.31 10.61 5.57
CA LYS A 80 -2.76 10.73 6.94
C LYS A 80 -1.79 11.91 7.09
N GLY A 81 -1.43 12.59 6.00
CA GLY A 81 -0.51 13.72 6.00
C GLY A 81 0.96 13.33 6.20
N ILE A 82 1.29 12.05 6.02
CA ILE A 82 2.67 11.56 6.15
C ILE A 82 3.36 11.68 4.78
N PRO A 83 4.57 12.24 4.70
CA PRO A 83 5.37 12.23 3.49
C PRO A 83 5.47 10.80 2.95
N SER A 84 5.00 10.55 1.74
CA SER A 84 4.91 9.21 1.17
C SER A 84 5.40 9.19 -0.27
N PHE A 85 6.06 8.10 -0.63
CA PHE A 85 6.68 7.95 -1.94
C PHE A 85 6.33 6.61 -2.56
N TRP A 86 5.55 6.64 -3.64
CA TRP A 86 5.22 5.44 -4.40
C TRP A 86 6.27 5.19 -5.49
N VAL A 87 6.93 4.03 -5.41
CA VAL A 87 7.95 3.58 -6.37
C VAL A 87 7.57 2.24 -7.00
N ASP A 88 7.79 2.11 -8.31
CA ASP A 88 7.60 0.85 -9.03
C ASP A 88 8.82 -0.08 -8.97
N SER A 89 10.00 0.46 -8.69
CA SER A 89 11.27 -0.27 -8.67
C SER A 89 12.37 0.51 -7.95
N ALA A 90 13.40 -0.22 -7.50
CA ALA A 90 14.61 0.37 -6.91
C ALA A 90 15.40 1.29 -7.86
N ALA A 91 15.17 1.17 -9.19
CA ALA A 91 15.78 2.04 -10.18
C ALA A 91 15.33 3.52 -10.06
N ARG A 92 14.25 3.78 -9.32
CA ARG A 92 13.75 5.13 -9.03
C ARG A 92 14.56 5.89 -7.98
N ILE A 93 15.44 5.18 -7.26
CA ILE A 93 16.23 5.74 -6.17
C ILE A 93 17.66 5.97 -6.67
N ASP A 94 18.03 7.23 -6.77
CA ASP A 94 19.42 7.64 -6.99
C ASP A 94 20.14 7.77 -5.64
N VAL A 95 21.02 6.80 -5.39
CA VAL A 95 21.81 6.73 -4.15
C VAL A 95 22.81 7.86 -4.07
N ALA A 96 23.48 8.21 -5.18
CA ALA A 96 24.55 9.19 -5.16
C ALA A 96 24.01 10.62 -4.97
N GLY A 97 22.85 10.91 -5.55
CA GLY A 97 22.20 12.22 -5.46
C GLY A 97 21.23 12.39 -4.30
N ASN A 98 20.95 11.34 -3.51
CA ASN A 98 19.82 11.29 -2.57
C ASN A 98 18.53 11.80 -3.24
N LYS A 99 18.19 11.24 -4.41
CA LYS A 99 17.00 11.62 -5.18
C LYS A 99 16.07 10.45 -5.38
N LEU A 100 14.80 10.77 -5.52
CA LEU A 100 13.75 9.78 -5.68
C LEU A 100 12.73 10.25 -6.71
N LEU A 101 12.49 9.41 -7.71
CA LEU A 101 11.44 9.59 -8.70
C LEU A 101 10.22 8.75 -8.32
N HIS A 102 9.14 9.38 -7.88
CA HIS A 102 7.98 8.69 -7.33
C HIS A 102 6.68 9.18 -7.97
N LYS A 103 5.60 8.45 -7.72
CA LYS A 103 4.25 8.82 -8.15
C LYS A 103 3.44 9.27 -6.93
N THR A 104 2.59 10.28 -7.09
CA THR A 104 1.61 10.65 -6.06
C THR A 104 0.31 9.86 -6.22
N GLY A 105 -0.59 9.89 -5.23
CA GLY A 105 -1.93 9.28 -5.30
C GLY A 105 -2.75 9.82 -6.48
N TRP A 106 -2.54 11.09 -6.85
CA TRP A 106 -3.19 11.74 -8.00
C TRP A 106 -2.55 11.43 -9.35
N GLY A 107 -1.50 10.61 -9.35
CA GLY A 107 -0.89 10.04 -10.55
C GLY A 107 0.24 10.85 -11.17
N GLU A 108 0.68 11.92 -10.52
CA GLU A 108 1.78 12.76 -11.01
C GLU A 108 3.13 12.12 -10.69
N LEU A 109 4.02 12.06 -11.69
CA LEU A 109 5.41 11.63 -11.49
C LEU A 109 6.24 12.83 -11.02
N LYS A 110 6.88 12.70 -9.86
CA LYS A 110 7.62 13.78 -9.22
C LYS A 110 9.01 13.32 -8.81
N GLU A 111 10.01 14.16 -9.05
CA GLU A 111 11.35 13.99 -8.48
C GLU A 111 11.45 14.77 -7.17
N THR A 112 11.99 14.13 -6.13
CA THR A 112 12.27 14.74 -4.82
C THR A 112 13.74 14.55 -4.48
N THR A 113 14.42 15.63 -4.11
CA THR A 113 15.83 15.63 -3.71
C THR A 113 15.95 15.73 -2.20
N ASN A 114 17.04 15.18 -1.64
CA ASN A 114 17.30 15.09 -0.21
C ASN A 114 16.12 14.50 0.60
N TRP A 115 15.44 13.48 0.04
CA TRP A 115 14.18 12.98 0.56
C TRP A 115 14.32 12.23 1.91
N LEU A 116 15.50 11.70 2.21
CA LEU A 116 15.82 11.07 3.51
C LEU A 116 16.35 12.04 4.57
N GLY A 117 16.64 13.29 4.20
CA GLY A 117 17.24 14.30 5.08
C GLY A 117 18.57 13.88 5.73
N ASP A 118 19.01 14.69 6.69
CA ASP A 118 20.16 14.41 7.54
C ASP A 118 19.71 13.80 8.87
N GLY A 119 20.52 12.91 9.44
CA GLY A 119 20.23 12.29 10.74
C GLY A 119 19.37 11.01 10.68
N PRO A 120 18.94 10.50 11.85
CA PRO A 120 18.10 9.30 11.94
C PRO A 120 16.70 9.59 11.39
N VAL A 121 16.12 8.59 10.73
CA VAL A 121 14.77 8.66 10.15
C VAL A 121 14.09 7.31 10.33
N THR A 122 12.82 7.32 10.70
CA THR A 122 11.97 6.13 10.78
C THR A 122 11.11 6.05 9.54
N ILE A 123 11.26 4.97 8.78
CA ILE A 123 10.60 4.77 7.50
C ILE A 123 9.59 3.63 7.64
N GLY A 124 8.32 3.92 7.38
CA GLY A 124 7.33 2.87 7.16
C GLY A 124 7.41 2.35 5.72
N ILE A 125 7.36 1.04 5.54
CA ILE A 125 7.36 0.41 4.21
C ILE A 125 6.15 -0.48 4.05
N THR A 126 5.51 -0.40 2.89
CA THR A 126 4.42 -1.29 2.50
C THR A 126 4.52 -1.61 1.01
N SER A 127 3.77 -2.60 0.55
CA SER A 127 3.76 -3.01 -0.85
C SER A 127 2.38 -3.46 -1.32
N GLY A 128 2.14 -3.32 -2.62
CA GLY A 128 0.94 -3.87 -3.24
C GLY A 128 0.94 -5.40 -3.25
N ALA A 129 -0.24 -6.03 -3.27
CA ALA A 129 -0.37 -7.49 -3.25
C ALA A 129 0.37 -8.23 -4.39
N SER A 130 0.57 -7.58 -5.54
CA SER A 130 1.28 -8.13 -6.69
C SER A 130 2.78 -7.82 -6.70
N THR A 131 3.34 -7.30 -5.60
CA THR A 131 4.74 -6.88 -5.51
C THR A 131 5.58 -7.99 -4.88
N PRO A 132 6.57 -8.56 -5.58
CA PRO A 132 7.41 -9.61 -5.01
C PRO A 132 8.34 -9.04 -3.94
N ASP A 133 8.65 -9.83 -2.91
CA ASP A 133 9.52 -9.44 -1.79
C ASP A 133 10.88 -8.91 -2.25
N ARG A 134 11.46 -9.53 -3.29
CA ARG A 134 12.70 -9.07 -3.93
C ARG A 134 12.66 -7.60 -4.34
N ALA A 135 11.53 -7.10 -4.85
CA ALA A 135 11.42 -5.69 -5.25
C ALA A 135 11.47 -4.76 -4.03
N ILE A 136 10.93 -5.20 -2.90
CA ILE A 136 10.96 -4.48 -1.62
C ILE A 136 12.40 -4.48 -1.08
N GLU A 137 13.07 -5.63 -1.11
CA GLU A 137 14.48 -5.78 -0.68
C GLU A 137 15.43 -4.87 -1.48
N GLU A 138 15.27 -4.82 -2.80
CA GLU A 138 16.07 -3.94 -3.65
C GLU A 138 15.86 -2.46 -3.34
N VAL A 139 14.61 -2.06 -3.03
CA VAL A 139 14.30 -0.70 -2.58
C VAL A 139 15.01 -0.42 -1.26
N LEU A 140 14.88 -1.31 -0.26
CA LEU A 140 15.52 -1.15 1.04
C LEU A 140 17.06 -1.09 0.94
N ASP A 141 17.68 -1.91 0.08
CA ASP A 141 19.12 -1.88 -0.18
C ASP A 141 19.59 -0.50 -0.67
N LYS A 142 18.82 0.14 -1.57
CA LYS A 142 19.11 1.51 -2.03
C LYS A 142 18.95 2.53 -0.92
N VAL A 143 17.89 2.41 -0.11
CA VAL A 143 17.62 3.32 1.02
C VAL A 143 18.74 3.24 2.05
N PHE A 144 19.15 2.03 2.44
CA PHE A 144 20.25 1.86 3.38
C PHE A 144 21.56 2.39 2.83
N ARG A 145 21.87 2.17 1.55
CA ARG A 145 23.08 2.72 0.93
C ARG A 145 23.15 4.24 0.88
N ILE A 146 22.02 4.95 0.93
CA ILE A 146 22.03 6.41 1.03
C ILE A 146 22.53 6.85 2.41
N LYS A 147 22.14 6.16 3.49
CA LYS A 147 22.55 6.50 4.86
C LYS A 147 23.89 5.88 5.25
N ASP A 148 24.20 4.69 4.74
CA ASP A 148 25.42 3.95 4.97
C ASP A 148 26.00 3.43 3.64
N PRO A 149 26.95 4.16 3.03
CA PRO A 149 27.60 3.73 1.79
C PRO A 149 28.34 2.40 1.90
N ALA A 150 28.68 1.94 3.11
CA ALA A 150 29.32 0.66 3.35
C ALA A 150 28.33 -0.50 3.52
N PHE A 151 27.02 -0.25 3.42
CA PHE A 151 25.98 -1.27 3.55
C PHE A 151 26.17 -2.41 2.54
N ALA A 152 26.45 -3.60 3.07
CA ALA A 152 26.79 -4.79 2.28
C ALA A 152 25.57 -5.57 1.75
N GLY A 153 24.35 -5.06 1.96
CA GLY A 153 23.10 -5.70 1.56
C GLY A 153 22.35 -6.36 2.73
N ILE A 154 21.08 -6.67 2.50
CA ILE A 154 20.24 -7.41 3.45
C ILE A 154 20.61 -8.89 3.37
N ALA A 155 21.03 -9.48 4.48
CA ALA A 155 21.33 -10.90 4.52
C ALA A 155 20.04 -11.71 4.26
N PRO A 156 20.09 -12.75 3.40
CA PRO A 156 18.91 -13.55 3.11
C PRO A 156 18.41 -14.22 4.39
N LYS A 157 17.11 -14.07 4.65
CA LYS A 157 16.46 -14.77 5.77
C LYS A 157 16.41 -16.25 5.44
N GLN A 158 16.85 -17.11 6.36
CA GLN A 158 16.57 -18.54 6.27
C GLN A 158 15.06 -18.74 6.47
N CYS A 159 14.34 -18.86 5.36
CA CYS A 159 12.93 -19.24 5.38
C CYS A 159 12.84 -20.77 5.27
N ALA A 160 12.13 -21.40 6.22
CA ALA A 160 11.69 -22.78 6.02
C ALA A 160 10.70 -22.81 4.86
N ALA A 161 10.79 -23.83 4.00
CA ALA A 161 9.78 -24.06 2.98
C ALA A 161 8.41 -24.19 3.66
N VAL A 162 7.43 -23.41 3.21
CA VAL A 162 6.04 -23.59 3.64
C VAL A 162 5.58 -24.92 3.07
N ALA A 163 5.15 -25.84 3.93
CA ALA A 163 4.57 -27.10 3.48
C ALA A 163 3.36 -26.79 2.62
N VAL A 164 3.37 -27.24 1.37
CA VAL A 164 2.17 -27.21 0.53
C VAL A 164 1.23 -28.27 1.11
N PRO A 165 0.02 -27.92 1.57
CA PRO A 165 -0.94 -28.93 1.97
C PRO A 165 -1.20 -29.84 0.77
N GLU A 166 -1.08 -31.16 0.96
CA GLU A 166 -1.43 -32.13 -0.07
C GLU A 166 -2.94 -31.98 -0.33
N ASP A 167 -3.31 -31.70 -1.59
CA ASP A 167 -4.71 -31.65 -2.01
C ASP A 167 -5.35 -33.02 -1.70
N GLU A 168 -6.26 -33.06 -0.72
CA GLU A 168 -7.14 -34.21 -0.55
C GLU A 168 -8.06 -34.24 -1.78
N GLU A 169 -7.74 -35.12 -2.73
CA GLU A 169 -8.65 -35.53 -3.80
C GLU A 169 -9.91 -36.12 -3.16
N GLU A 170 -10.97 -35.31 -3.02
CA GLU A 170 -12.30 -35.82 -2.70
C GLU A 170 -12.86 -36.56 -3.93
N GLU A 171 -12.93 -37.90 -3.83
CA GLU A 171 -13.69 -38.82 -4.70
C GLU A 171 -15.22 -38.63 -4.58
#